data_AF-A0A9P6WWC3-F1
#
_entry.id   AF-A0A9P6WWC3-F1
#
_cell.length_a   1.000
_cell.length_b   1.000
_cell.length_c   1.000
_cell.angle_alpha   90.00
_cell.angle_beta   90.00
_cell.angle_gamma   90.00
#
_symmetry.space_group_name_H-M   'P 1'
#
loop_
_entity.id
_entity.type
_entity.pdbx_description
1 polymer ?
#
loop_
_entity_poly.entity_id
_entity_poly.type
_entity_poly.pdbx_seq_one_letter_code
_entity_poly.pdbx_strand_id
1 'polypeptide(L)'
;MTLPISDNKNNMINDTNIQRTAIFLRSSRKIVLTGSETEEEARAAEKLPIQLPRPRTFDDVHSQRVHMKQKLAAGFRLLAKYGWDEGVAGHMTLRDPEYPDLFWVNAFGQYFGHIKASDLILVDHSGSIVRGQYTVNKAAFVIHEAVHRARSDVICAVHTHSMYGKTFSTLGRKLLPISQDSCAFYNSHAIYEDYGGVVYDKEEGERLVKAIGATNKALILQNHGLLTPRLL
;
A
#
# COMPACT_ATOMS: atom_id res chain seq x y z
N MET A 1 31.47 -15.43 19.80
CA MET A 1 32.12 -15.68 18.51
C MET A 1 31.62 -14.62 17.55
N THR A 2 32.37 -13.52 17.46
CA THR A 2 32.08 -12.33 16.65
C THR A 2 32.52 -12.58 15.21
N LEU A 3 31.60 -12.41 14.26
CA LEU A 3 31.92 -12.35 12.83
C LEU A 3 31.81 -10.89 12.35
N PRO A 4 32.69 -10.43 11.44
CA PRO A 4 32.93 -9.01 11.23
C PRO A 4 31.95 -8.39 10.24
N ILE A 5 31.68 -7.10 10.48
CA ILE A 5 31.01 -6.18 9.56
C ILE A 5 32.04 -5.80 8.49
N SER A 6 31.74 -6.07 7.22
CA SER A 6 32.45 -5.46 6.10
C SER A 6 31.52 -4.49 5.37
N ASP A 7 31.83 -3.20 5.50
CA ASP A 7 31.37 -2.17 4.58
C ASP A 7 31.72 -2.57 3.15
N ASN A 8 30.76 -2.52 2.23
CA ASN A 8 31.11 -2.46 0.82
C ASN A 8 30.23 -1.45 0.06
N LYS A 9 30.95 -0.52 -0.55
CA LYS A 9 30.52 0.66 -1.28
C LYS A 9 29.72 0.28 -2.53
N ASN A 10 28.80 1.17 -2.93
CA ASN A 10 28.34 1.44 -4.29
C ASN A 10 28.63 0.35 -5.33
N ASN A 11 27.70 -0.60 -5.48
CA ASN A 11 27.64 -1.39 -6.70
C ASN A 11 26.72 -0.68 -7.69
N MET A 12 27.30 0.23 -8.48
CA MET A 12 26.72 0.59 -9.77
C MET A 12 26.61 -0.70 -10.59
N ILE A 13 25.39 -1.11 -10.87
CA ILE A 13 25.09 -2.27 -11.70
C ILE A 13 25.60 -1.95 -13.10
N ASN A 14 26.72 -2.56 -13.50
CA ASN A 14 27.18 -2.55 -14.88
C ASN A 14 26.15 -3.26 -15.76
N ASP A 15 25.60 -2.54 -16.74
CA ASP A 15 24.48 -2.91 -17.63
C ASP A 15 24.79 -4.06 -18.63
N THR A 16 25.93 -4.76 -18.53
CA THR A 16 26.40 -5.67 -19.59
C THR A 16 26.23 -7.16 -19.30
N ASN A 17 25.47 -7.58 -18.29
CA ASN A 17 25.30 -9.01 -18.01
C ASN A 17 23.89 -9.42 -17.55
N ILE A 18 22.85 -8.95 -18.25
CA ILE A 18 21.51 -9.56 -18.18
C ILE A 18 21.56 -10.90 -18.93
N GLN A 19 22.19 -11.90 -18.31
CA GLN A 19 22.14 -13.28 -18.73
C GLN A 19 20.72 -13.82 -18.57
N ARG A 20 20.06 -14.06 -19.72
CA ARG A 20 18.96 -15.03 -19.98
C ARG A 20 18.21 -15.55 -18.74
N THR A 21 17.37 -14.72 -18.12
CA THR A 21 16.22 -15.22 -17.36
C THR A 21 15.11 -15.55 -18.35
N ALA A 22 14.58 -16.78 -18.31
CA ALA A 22 13.53 -17.29 -19.22
C ALA A 22 12.21 -16.49 -19.19
N ILE A 23 12.10 -15.49 -18.31
CA ILE A 23 10.89 -14.71 -18.04
C ILE A 23 10.74 -13.53 -19.00
N PHE A 24 11.85 -12.99 -19.55
CA PHE A 24 11.83 -11.76 -20.37
C PHE A 24 12.35 -12.01 -21.78
N LEU A 25 11.70 -12.91 -22.52
CA LEU A 25 12.03 -13.20 -23.91
C LEU A 25 11.07 -12.45 -24.83
N ARG A 26 11.60 -11.76 -25.85
CA ARG A 26 10.78 -11.35 -26.99
C ARG A 26 10.40 -12.60 -27.77
N SER A 27 9.13 -12.71 -28.14
CA SER A 27 8.65 -13.76 -29.05
C SER A 27 9.36 -13.64 -30.40
N SER A 28 9.73 -14.77 -31.01
CA SER A 28 10.25 -14.81 -32.39
C SER A 28 9.14 -14.76 -33.45
N ARG A 29 7.88 -14.76 -33.03
CA ARG A 29 6.73 -14.69 -33.95
C ARG A 29 6.66 -13.31 -34.58
N LYS A 30 6.69 -13.27 -35.91
CA LYS A 30 6.31 -12.07 -36.67
C LYS A 30 4.80 -11.90 -36.58
N ILE A 31 4.36 -10.79 -36.00
CA ILE A 31 2.94 -10.44 -35.86
C ILE A 31 2.71 -9.17 -36.67
N VAL A 32 1.68 -9.18 -37.51
CA VAL A 32 1.16 -7.98 -38.18
C VAL A 32 -0.12 -7.61 -37.47
N LEU A 33 -0.13 -6.48 -36.76
CA LEU A 33 -1.31 -5.97 -36.07
C LEU A 33 -2.19 -5.21 -37.07
N THR A 34 -3.50 -5.41 -37.01
CA THR A 34 -4.46 -4.63 -37.82
C THR A 34 -4.90 -3.40 -37.01
N GLY A 35 -4.85 -2.19 -37.59
CA GLY A 35 -5.28 -0.97 -36.91
C GLY A 35 -4.35 0.23 -37.10
N SER A 36 -4.49 1.23 -36.23
CA SER A 36 -3.75 2.52 -36.30
C SER A 36 -2.28 2.42 -35.86
N GLU A 37 -1.84 1.27 -35.37
CA GLU A 37 -0.43 1.02 -35.12
C GLU A 37 0.24 0.76 -36.48
N THR A 38 1.11 1.67 -36.88
CA THR A 38 1.79 1.56 -38.18
C THR A 38 2.77 0.39 -38.15
N GLU A 39 3.03 -0.25 -39.30
CA GLU A 39 4.10 -1.26 -39.39
C GLU A 39 5.46 -0.70 -38.93
N GLU A 40 5.67 0.60 -39.05
CA GLU A 40 6.87 1.29 -38.59
C GLU A 40 6.98 1.33 -37.06
N GLU A 41 5.88 1.63 -36.35
CA GLU A 41 5.81 1.56 -34.89
C GLU A 41 6.03 0.14 -34.37
N ALA A 42 5.44 -0.87 -35.04
CA ALA A 42 5.67 -2.27 -34.69
C ALA A 42 7.14 -2.70 -34.87
N ARG A 43 7.77 -2.31 -35.99
CA ARG A 43 9.20 -2.56 -36.25
C ARG A 43 10.11 -1.80 -35.28
N ALA A 44 9.73 -0.59 -34.87
CA ALA A 44 10.45 0.18 -33.86
C ALA A 44 10.37 -0.50 -32.48
N ALA A 45 9.19 -1.02 -32.12
CA ALA A 45 8.96 -1.69 -30.84
C ALA A 45 9.78 -2.99 -30.67
N GLU A 46 10.12 -3.70 -31.75
CA GLU A 46 11.01 -4.88 -31.73
C GLU A 46 12.41 -4.54 -31.20
N LYS A 47 12.88 -3.31 -31.44
CA LYS A 47 14.22 -2.84 -31.05
C LYS A 47 14.26 -2.22 -29.66
N LEU A 48 13.11 -1.95 -29.04
CA LEU A 48 13.06 -1.38 -27.70
C LEU A 48 13.57 -2.39 -26.66
N PRO A 49 14.30 -1.95 -25.63
CA PRO A 49 14.64 -2.81 -24.52
C PRO A 49 13.36 -3.26 -23.79
N ILE A 50 13.30 -4.51 -23.34
CA ILE A 50 12.27 -4.93 -22.38
C ILE A 50 12.61 -4.27 -21.05
N GLN A 51 11.74 -3.39 -20.57
CA GLN A 51 11.92 -2.71 -19.29
C GLN A 51 10.89 -3.18 -18.28
N LEU A 52 11.33 -3.36 -17.04
CA LEU A 52 10.42 -3.52 -15.92
C LEU A 52 9.76 -2.17 -15.61
N PRO A 53 8.44 -2.11 -15.38
CA PRO A 53 7.78 -0.91 -14.93
C PRO A 53 8.44 -0.39 -13.64
N ARG A 54 8.73 0.92 -13.59
CA ARG A 54 9.23 1.60 -12.38
C ARG A 54 8.18 2.58 -11.86
N PRO A 55 8.21 2.91 -10.55
CA PRO A 55 7.42 4.01 -10.02
C PRO A 55 7.67 5.29 -10.83
N ARG A 56 6.60 6.04 -11.10
CA ARG A 56 6.68 7.30 -11.83
C ARG A 56 7.41 8.34 -10.98
N THR A 57 8.34 9.07 -11.60
CA THR A 57 8.97 10.27 -11.02
C THR A 57 8.19 11.52 -11.41
N PHE A 58 8.30 12.57 -10.60
CA PHE A 58 7.60 13.84 -10.81
C PHE A 58 8.59 14.99 -10.69
N ASP A 59 8.43 15.99 -11.56
CA ASP A 59 9.28 17.18 -11.56
C ASP A 59 8.88 18.18 -10.46
N ASP A 60 7.64 18.09 -9.98
CA ASP A 60 7.09 18.94 -8.94
C ASP A 60 6.17 18.18 -7.96
N VAL A 61 6.09 18.71 -6.74
CA VAL A 61 5.36 18.09 -5.63
C VAL A 61 3.83 18.15 -5.83
N HIS A 62 3.32 19.14 -6.55
CA HIS A 62 1.90 19.23 -6.85
C HIS A 62 1.45 18.08 -7.76
N SER A 63 2.17 17.83 -8.86
CA SER A 63 1.92 16.71 -9.77
C SER A 63 2.03 15.37 -9.06
N GLN A 64 3.03 15.19 -8.18
CA GLN A 64 3.16 13.99 -7.36
C GLN A 64 1.95 13.78 -6.45
N ARG A 65 1.52 14.83 -5.72
CA ARG A 65 0.35 14.78 -4.84
C ARG A 65 -0.91 14.43 -5.60
N VAL A 66 -1.17 15.08 -6.75
CA VAL A 66 -2.35 14.79 -7.58
C VAL A 66 -2.35 13.32 -8.00
N HIS A 67 -1.21 12.80 -8.47
CA HIS A 67 -1.10 11.40 -8.85
C HIS A 67 -1.34 10.43 -7.68
N MET A 68 -0.74 10.70 -6.51
CA MET A 68 -0.90 9.84 -5.34
C MET A 68 -2.35 9.84 -4.83
N LYS A 69 -3.02 11.01 -4.81
CA LYS A 69 -4.46 11.11 -4.49
C LYS A 69 -5.33 10.33 -5.48
N GLN A 70 -5.02 10.37 -6.77
CA GLN A 70 -5.72 9.56 -7.77
C GLN A 70 -5.52 8.06 -7.53
N LYS A 71 -4.30 7.63 -7.20
CA LYS A 71 -4.02 6.24 -6.81
C LYS A 71 -4.76 5.81 -5.55
N LEU A 72 -4.83 6.67 -4.53
CA LEU A 72 -5.60 6.39 -3.32
C LEU A 72 -7.09 6.19 -3.63
N ALA A 73 -7.69 7.10 -4.40
CA ALA A 73 -9.09 6.97 -4.84
C ALA A 73 -9.32 5.71 -5.69
N ALA A 74 -8.40 5.38 -6.59
CA ALA A 74 -8.46 4.13 -7.34
C ALA A 74 -8.35 2.90 -6.43
N GLY A 75 -7.52 2.96 -5.38
CA GLY A 75 -7.40 1.94 -4.35
C GLY A 75 -8.74 1.65 -3.67
N PHE A 76 -9.44 2.67 -3.19
CA PHE A 76 -10.80 2.51 -2.63
C PHE A 76 -11.76 1.84 -3.61
N ARG A 77 -11.77 2.26 -4.86
CA ARG A 77 -12.64 1.66 -5.88
C ARG A 77 -12.30 0.21 -6.19
N LEU A 78 -11.02 -0.16 -6.11
CA LEU A 78 -10.60 -1.56 -6.22
C LEU A 78 -11.09 -2.37 -5.01
N LEU A 79 -10.96 -1.84 -3.79
CA LEU A 79 -11.51 -2.49 -2.59
C LEU A 79 -13.00 -2.77 -2.75
N ALA A 80 -13.77 -1.77 -3.20
CA ALA A 80 -15.21 -1.91 -3.46
C ALA A 80 -15.50 -2.94 -4.56
N LYS A 81 -14.76 -2.89 -5.68
CA LYS A 81 -14.93 -3.82 -6.80
C LYS A 81 -14.70 -5.28 -6.39
N TYR A 82 -13.79 -5.53 -5.44
CA TYR A 82 -13.50 -6.87 -4.93
C TYR A 82 -14.30 -7.23 -3.68
N GLY A 83 -15.23 -6.38 -3.22
CA GLY A 83 -16.06 -6.63 -2.03
C GLY A 83 -15.26 -6.66 -0.73
N TRP A 84 -14.23 -5.83 -0.62
CA TRP A 84 -13.38 -5.70 0.58
C TRP A 84 -13.76 -4.50 1.46
N ASP A 85 -14.77 -3.74 1.04
CA ASP A 85 -15.46 -2.76 1.85
C ASP A 85 -16.54 -3.43 2.72
N GLU A 86 -16.84 -2.83 3.87
CA GLU A 86 -17.90 -3.33 4.76
C GLU A 86 -18.69 -2.15 5.35
N GLY A 87 -19.83 -1.82 4.73
CA GLY A 87 -20.65 -0.70 5.16
C GLY A 87 -19.86 0.61 5.17
N VAL A 88 -19.71 1.21 6.36
CA VAL A 88 -18.92 2.45 6.57
C VAL A 88 -17.55 2.19 7.21
N ALA A 89 -17.18 0.92 7.41
CA ALA A 89 -15.91 0.52 8.01
C ALA A 89 -14.77 0.48 6.98
N GLY A 90 -13.55 0.46 7.50
CA GLY A 90 -12.33 0.51 6.71
C GLY A 90 -11.90 1.93 6.33
N HIS A 91 -10.62 2.07 6.04
CA HIS A 91 -10.02 3.33 5.61
C HIS A 91 -8.66 3.08 4.99
N MET A 92 -8.26 4.00 4.12
CA MET A 92 -6.92 4.09 3.56
C MET A 92 -6.39 5.49 3.81
N THR A 93 -5.17 5.59 4.30
CA THR A 93 -4.48 6.88 4.49
C THR A 93 -3.25 6.94 3.62
N LEU A 94 -2.91 8.15 3.19
CA LEU A 94 -1.77 8.45 2.35
C LEU A 94 -1.04 9.68 2.89
N ARG A 95 0.23 9.53 3.23
CA ARG A 95 1.10 10.64 3.63
C ARG A 95 1.24 11.65 2.49
N ASP A 96 1.09 12.93 2.79
CA ASP A 96 1.31 13.99 1.82
C ASP A 96 2.79 14.10 1.44
N PRO A 97 3.13 14.25 0.14
CA PRO A 97 4.52 14.29 -0.31
C PRO A 97 5.27 15.59 0.04
N GLU A 98 4.56 16.68 0.40
CA GLU A 98 5.17 17.96 0.81
C GLU A 98 5.16 18.14 2.32
N TYR A 99 4.09 17.66 2.97
CA TYR A 99 3.88 17.77 4.43
C TYR A 99 3.80 16.37 5.03
N PRO A 100 4.93 15.75 5.40
CA PRO A 100 4.96 14.36 5.87
C PRO A 100 4.09 14.07 7.09
N ASP A 101 3.72 15.07 7.88
CA ASP A 101 2.89 14.93 9.07
C ASP A 101 1.37 15.06 8.78
N LEU A 102 1.00 15.18 7.50
CA LEU A 102 -0.38 15.27 7.04
C LEU A 102 -0.77 14.06 6.18
N PHE A 103 -2.04 13.66 6.28
CA PHE A 103 -2.55 12.44 5.67
C PHE A 103 -3.84 12.67 4.88
N TRP A 104 -3.87 12.22 3.63
CA TRP A 104 -5.07 12.13 2.82
C TRP A 104 -5.86 10.87 3.17
N VAL A 105 -7.17 11.01 3.38
CA VAL A 105 -8.08 9.92 3.78
C VAL A 105 -9.47 10.12 3.18
N ASN A 106 -10.29 9.05 3.14
CA ASN A 106 -11.69 9.14 2.71
C ASN A 106 -12.57 9.88 3.72
N ALA A 107 -13.59 10.56 3.21
CA ALA A 107 -14.68 11.08 4.03
C ALA A 107 -15.45 9.93 4.71
N PHE A 108 -15.80 10.11 5.97
CA PHE A 108 -16.60 9.14 6.71
C PHE A 108 -17.99 8.98 6.08
N GLY A 109 -18.46 7.72 5.99
CA GLY A 109 -19.77 7.38 5.44
C GLY A 109 -19.85 7.37 3.90
N GLN A 110 -18.77 7.73 3.19
CA GLN A 110 -18.75 7.66 1.74
C GLN A 110 -18.49 6.22 1.26
N TYR A 111 -19.37 5.69 0.40
CA TYR A 111 -19.16 4.39 -0.25
C TYR A 111 -17.87 4.38 -1.08
N PHE A 112 -17.03 3.36 -0.86
CA PHE A 112 -15.70 3.26 -1.46
C PHE A 112 -15.71 3.32 -2.99
N GLY A 113 -16.73 2.73 -3.64
CA GLY A 113 -16.85 2.73 -5.10
C GLY A 113 -17.09 4.12 -5.72
N HIS A 114 -17.54 5.10 -4.92
CA HIS A 114 -17.81 6.45 -5.39
C HIS A 114 -16.69 7.46 -5.12
N ILE A 115 -15.70 7.10 -4.30
CA ILE A 115 -14.64 8.02 -3.88
C ILE A 115 -13.87 8.53 -5.10
N LYS A 116 -13.71 9.85 -5.20
CA LYS A 116 -12.85 10.55 -6.16
C LYS A 116 -11.66 11.18 -5.44
N ALA A 117 -10.60 11.49 -6.18
CA ALA A 117 -9.45 12.23 -5.63
C ALA A 117 -9.85 13.61 -5.05
N SER A 118 -10.90 14.23 -5.61
CA SER A 118 -11.49 15.48 -5.11
C SER A 118 -12.16 15.35 -3.76
N ASP A 119 -12.62 14.15 -3.39
CA ASP A 119 -13.41 13.91 -2.18
C ASP A 119 -12.53 13.66 -0.96
N LEU A 120 -11.24 13.33 -1.18
CA LEU A 120 -10.27 13.09 -0.13
C LEU A 120 -10.03 14.34 0.72
N ILE A 121 -10.04 14.13 2.03
CA ILE A 121 -9.75 15.15 3.04
C ILE A 121 -8.32 15.00 3.55
N LEU A 122 -7.69 16.11 3.94
CA LEU A 122 -6.36 16.17 4.54
C LEU A 122 -6.51 16.37 6.04
N VAL A 123 -5.88 15.50 6.82
CA VAL A 123 -5.91 15.55 8.29
C VAL A 123 -4.51 15.55 8.87
N ASP A 124 -4.35 16.08 10.08
CA ASP A 124 -3.12 15.97 10.87
C ASP A 124 -3.12 14.71 11.78
N HIS A 125 -2.06 14.53 12.57
CA HIS A 125 -1.92 13.45 13.55
C HIS A 125 -3.00 13.41 14.65
N SER A 126 -3.78 14.48 14.84
CA SER A 126 -4.92 14.47 15.77
C SER A 126 -6.24 14.06 15.08
N GLY A 127 -6.21 13.82 13.77
CA GLY A 127 -7.41 13.65 12.94
C GLY A 127 -8.18 14.95 12.75
N SER A 128 -7.54 16.11 12.99
CA SER A 128 -8.13 17.42 12.72
C SER A 128 -8.05 17.73 11.24
N ILE A 129 -9.11 18.32 10.69
CA ILE A 129 -9.24 18.59 9.26
C ILE A 129 -8.41 19.81 8.91
N VAL A 130 -7.38 19.62 8.08
CA VAL A 130 -6.56 20.71 7.51
C VAL A 130 -7.16 21.19 6.18
N ARG A 131 -7.70 20.27 5.37
CA ARG A 131 -8.36 20.60 4.10
C ARG A 131 -9.49 19.62 3.79
N GLY A 132 -10.61 20.15 3.29
CA GLY A 132 -11.81 19.38 2.97
C GLY A 132 -13.01 19.85 3.78
N GLN A 133 -14.19 19.32 3.49
CA GLN A 133 -15.46 19.73 4.10
C GLN A 133 -16.14 18.60 4.89
N TYR A 134 -15.55 17.40 4.88
CA TYR A 134 -16.13 16.20 5.50
C TYR A 134 -15.27 15.72 6.67
N THR A 135 -15.89 15.00 7.60
CA THR A 135 -15.21 14.41 8.76
C THR A 135 -14.51 13.09 8.41
N VAL A 136 -13.50 12.74 9.20
CA VAL A 136 -12.88 11.42 9.23
C VAL A 136 -13.52 10.57 10.35
N ASN A 137 -13.49 9.24 10.22
CA ASN A 137 -13.73 8.36 11.36
C ASN A 137 -12.52 8.44 12.30
N LYS A 138 -12.55 9.37 13.25
CA LYS A 138 -11.40 9.61 14.12
C LYS A 138 -11.01 8.40 14.97
N ALA A 139 -11.98 7.60 15.44
CA ALA A 139 -11.69 6.40 16.22
C ALA A 139 -10.87 5.40 15.40
N ALA A 140 -11.25 5.20 14.14
CA ALA A 140 -10.56 4.27 13.25
C ALA A 140 -9.21 4.86 12.74
N PHE A 141 -9.12 6.18 12.62
CA PHE A 141 -7.88 6.87 12.23
C PHE A 141 -6.73 6.70 13.23
N VAL A 142 -7.01 6.49 14.53
CA VAL A 142 -5.99 6.27 15.58
C VAL A 142 -4.99 5.17 15.19
N ILE A 143 -5.46 4.10 14.54
CA ILE A 143 -4.60 2.99 14.10
C ILE A 143 -3.59 3.45 13.05
N HIS A 144 -4.05 4.15 12.02
CA HIS A 144 -3.21 4.61 10.92
C HIS A 144 -2.25 5.71 11.37
N GLU A 145 -2.75 6.59 12.23
CA GLU A 145 -1.98 7.65 12.88
C GLU A 145 -0.78 7.08 13.64
N ALA A 146 -1.01 6.13 14.54
CA ALA A 146 0.05 5.51 15.34
C ALA A 146 1.11 4.84 14.45
N VAL A 147 0.67 4.13 13.40
CA VAL A 147 1.57 3.53 12.41
C VAL A 147 2.38 4.58 11.66
N HIS A 148 1.76 5.64 11.14
CA HIS A 148 2.47 6.69 10.43
C HIS A 148 3.45 7.45 11.33
N ARG A 149 3.12 7.64 12.61
CA ARG A 149 4.00 8.26 13.59
C ARG A 149 5.22 7.38 13.90
N ALA A 150 5.00 6.09 14.08
CA ALA A 150 6.08 5.15 14.42
C ALA A 150 6.94 4.75 13.21
N ARG A 151 6.39 4.85 12.00
CA ARG A 151 7.01 4.39 10.76
C ARG A 151 6.97 5.46 9.68
N SER A 152 8.03 6.26 9.62
CA SER A 152 8.21 7.29 8.58
C SER A 152 8.35 6.71 7.17
N ASP A 153 8.77 5.44 7.06
CA ASP A 153 8.79 4.69 5.79
C ASP A 153 7.39 4.39 5.26
N VAL A 154 6.36 4.42 6.10
CA VAL A 154 4.98 4.12 5.67
C VAL A 154 4.36 5.35 5.02
N ILE A 155 4.16 5.24 3.71
CA ILE A 155 3.53 6.27 2.87
C ILE A 155 2.02 6.03 2.77
N CYS A 156 1.57 4.77 2.74
CA CYS A 156 0.17 4.41 2.66
C CYS A 156 -0.15 3.33 3.70
N ALA A 157 -1.30 3.42 4.36
CA ALA A 157 -1.83 2.35 5.19
C ALA A 157 -3.23 1.99 4.71
N VAL A 158 -3.55 0.70 4.71
CA VAL A 158 -4.84 0.17 4.27
C VAL A 158 -5.36 -0.78 5.33
N HIS A 159 -6.56 -0.50 5.83
CA HIS A 159 -7.28 -1.37 6.76
C HIS A 159 -8.62 -1.80 6.15
N THR A 160 -8.88 -3.10 6.20
CA THR A 160 -10.12 -3.67 5.66
C THR A 160 -10.73 -4.69 6.62
N HIS A 161 -12.05 -4.77 6.56
CA HIS A 161 -12.85 -5.83 7.19
C HIS A 161 -13.32 -6.81 6.11
N SER A 162 -12.45 -7.12 5.14
CA SER A 162 -12.81 -8.03 4.05
C SER A 162 -13.29 -9.37 4.60
N MET A 163 -14.27 -9.98 3.96
CA MET A 163 -14.94 -11.19 4.48
C MET A 163 -13.96 -12.27 4.92
N TYR A 164 -13.00 -12.64 4.07
CA TYR A 164 -11.99 -13.65 4.40
C TYR A 164 -10.96 -13.17 5.42
N GLY A 165 -10.52 -11.91 5.33
CA GLY A 165 -9.54 -11.34 6.28
C GLY A 165 -10.09 -11.30 7.70
N LYS A 166 -11.31 -10.77 7.87
CA LYS A 166 -12.02 -10.77 9.14
C LYS A 166 -12.28 -12.18 9.64
N THR A 167 -12.76 -13.09 8.80
CA THR A 167 -13.04 -14.48 9.20
C THR A 167 -11.77 -15.17 9.70
N PHE A 168 -10.67 -15.10 8.94
CA PHE A 168 -9.39 -15.71 9.31
C PHE A 168 -8.82 -15.11 10.59
N SER A 169 -8.98 -13.79 10.80
CA SER A 169 -8.49 -13.11 12.00
C SER A 169 -9.09 -13.65 13.31
N THR A 170 -10.28 -14.28 13.26
CA THR A 170 -10.90 -14.88 14.45
C THR A 170 -10.13 -16.09 14.99
N LEU A 171 -9.29 -16.71 14.16
CA LEU A 171 -8.51 -17.90 14.52
C LEU A 171 -7.29 -17.61 15.40
N GLY A 172 -6.90 -16.34 15.56
CA GLY A 172 -5.74 -15.95 16.39
C GLY A 172 -4.43 -16.62 15.97
N ARG A 173 -4.24 -16.84 14.65
CA ARG A 173 -3.05 -17.55 14.14
C ARG A 173 -2.42 -16.85 12.93
N LYS A 174 -1.12 -17.09 12.74
CA LYS A 174 -0.36 -16.56 11.62
C LYS A 174 -0.79 -17.22 10.31
N LEU A 175 -0.65 -16.47 9.21
CA LEU A 175 -0.82 -17.00 7.86
C LEU A 175 0.28 -18.02 7.59
N LEU A 176 -0.10 -19.22 7.14
CA LEU A 176 0.84 -20.27 6.80
C LEU A 176 1.43 -20.04 5.39
N PRO A 177 2.74 -20.30 5.18
CA PRO A 177 3.39 -20.19 3.87
C PRO A 177 3.14 -21.45 3.01
N ILE A 178 1.88 -21.73 2.68
CA ILE A 178 1.47 -22.97 1.97
C ILE A 178 1.17 -22.75 0.48
N SER A 179 1.36 -21.53 -0.01
CA SER A 179 1.24 -21.16 -1.41
C SER A 179 2.35 -20.18 -1.78
N GLN A 180 2.70 -20.11 -3.07
CA GLN A 180 3.70 -19.16 -3.56
C GLN A 180 3.39 -17.71 -3.13
N ASP A 181 2.12 -17.32 -3.17
CA ASP A 181 1.68 -15.97 -2.79
C ASP A 181 1.77 -15.73 -1.27
N SER A 182 1.41 -16.73 -0.45
CA SER A 182 1.52 -16.61 1.01
C SER A 182 2.96 -16.55 1.49
N CYS A 183 3.91 -17.15 0.75
CA CYS A 183 5.34 -17.01 1.03
C CYS A 183 5.84 -15.56 0.98
N ALA A 184 5.18 -14.65 0.25
CA ALA A 184 5.51 -13.23 0.26
C ALA A 184 5.39 -12.56 1.64
N PHE A 185 4.62 -13.19 2.54
CA PHE A 185 4.38 -12.75 3.92
C PHE A 185 5.09 -13.61 4.97
N TYR A 186 5.86 -14.63 4.57
CA TYR A 186 6.59 -15.49 5.52
C TYR A 186 7.55 -14.65 6.37
N ASN A 187 7.45 -14.78 7.70
CA ASN A 187 8.18 -13.97 8.69
C ASN A 187 8.10 -12.44 8.47
N SER A 188 7.03 -11.97 7.82
CA SER A 188 6.84 -10.58 7.44
C SER A 188 5.44 -10.07 7.76
N HIS A 189 4.75 -10.71 8.70
CA HIS A 189 3.47 -10.28 9.27
C HIS A 189 3.38 -10.68 10.75
N ALA A 190 2.52 -9.99 11.49
CA ALA A 190 2.25 -10.25 12.90
C ALA A 190 0.75 -10.43 13.18
N ILE A 191 0.42 -10.85 14.40
CA ILE A 191 -0.94 -10.85 14.94
C ILE A 191 -0.97 -9.81 16.06
N TYR A 192 -2.04 -9.03 16.10
CA TYR A 192 -2.40 -8.21 17.25
C TYR A 192 -3.57 -8.88 17.95
N GLU A 193 -3.33 -9.39 19.15
CA GLU A 193 -4.27 -10.24 19.90
C GLU A 193 -5.17 -9.43 20.86
N ASP A 194 -4.75 -8.23 21.24
CA ASP A 194 -5.40 -7.38 22.24
C ASP A 194 -6.43 -6.42 21.63
N TYR A 195 -7.36 -6.91 20.80
CA TYR A 195 -8.42 -6.05 20.28
C TYR A 195 -9.39 -5.63 21.40
N GLY A 196 -9.28 -4.37 21.83
CA GLY A 196 -10.05 -3.82 22.95
C GLY A 196 -11.48 -3.36 22.57
N GLY A 197 -11.84 -3.44 21.29
CA GLY A 197 -13.08 -2.88 20.74
C GLY A 197 -12.88 -1.51 20.08
N VAL A 198 -13.97 -0.77 19.83
CA VAL A 198 -13.89 0.60 19.30
C VAL A 198 -13.49 1.53 20.44
N VAL A 199 -12.20 1.58 20.75
CA VAL A 199 -11.69 2.42 21.85
C VAL A 199 -10.87 3.56 21.26
N TYR A 200 -11.10 4.74 21.83
CA TYR A 200 -10.41 5.97 21.47
C TYR A 200 -9.12 6.12 22.31
N ASP A 201 -8.30 5.08 22.34
CA ASP A 201 -7.20 4.95 23.32
C ASP A 201 -5.83 5.04 22.64
N LYS A 202 -4.98 5.92 23.14
CA LYS A 202 -3.62 6.11 22.60
C LYS A 202 -2.77 4.85 22.82
N GLU A 203 -3.04 4.17 23.92
CA GLU A 203 -2.40 2.94 24.36
C GLU A 203 -2.68 1.79 23.38
N GLU A 204 -3.85 1.77 22.71
CA GLU A 204 -4.13 0.81 21.64
C GLU A 204 -3.21 1.03 20.44
N GLY A 205 -3.00 2.30 20.04
CA GLY A 205 -2.04 2.65 18.99
C GLY A 205 -0.61 2.19 19.32
N GLU A 206 -0.18 2.38 20.57
CA GLU A 206 1.16 1.95 21.03
C GLU A 206 1.32 0.41 21.02
N ARG A 207 0.31 -0.34 21.49
CA ARG A 207 0.34 -1.81 21.44
C ARG A 207 0.34 -2.31 19.99
N LEU A 208 -0.43 -1.67 19.11
CA LEU A 208 -0.49 -2.01 17.69
C LEU A 208 0.85 -1.77 16.99
N VAL A 209 1.49 -0.63 17.24
CA VAL A 209 2.83 -0.32 16.75
C VAL A 209 3.85 -1.35 17.23
N LYS A 210 3.78 -1.75 18.50
CA LYS A 210 4.64 -2.80 19.06
C LYS A 210 4.42 -4.14 18.37
N ALA A 211 3.16 -4.51 18.10
CA ALA A 211 2.81 -5.76 17.44
C ALA A 211 3.27 -5.81 15.97
N ILE A 212 3.04 -4.74 15.21
CA ILE A 212 3.47 -4.69 13.80
C ILE A 212 4.99 -4.57 13.69
N GLY A 213 5.63 -3.85 14.61
CA GLY A 213 7.08 -3.66 14.62
C GLY A 213 7.60 -2.91 13.38
N ALA A 214 8.92 -2.84 13.28
CA ALA A 214 9.60 -2.00 12.29
C ALA A 214 9.54 -2.53 10.85
N THR A 215 9.41 -3.85 10.65
CA THR A 215 9.65 -4.48 9.34
C THR A 215 8.47 -5.28 8.78
N ASN A 216 7.44 -5.60 9.57
CA ASN A 216 6.32 -6.37 9.03
C ASN A 216 5.53 -5.57 8.00
N LYS A 217 5.03 -6.28 6.99
CA LYS A 217 4.25 -5.75 5.86
C LYS A 217 2.75 -5.81 6.11
N ALA A 218 2.32 -6.60 7.08
CA ALA A 218 0.92 -6.82 7.41
C ALA A 218 0.74 -7.13 8.89
N LEU A 219 -0.43 -6.80 9.40
CA LEU A 219 -0.88 -7.13 10.73
C LEU A 219 -2.29 -7.72 10.64
N ILE A 220 -2.45 -8.89 11.26
CA ILE A 220 -3.76 -9.53 11.45
C ILE A 220 -4.28 -9.02 12.79
N LEU A 221 -5.37 -8.26 12.76
CA LEU A 221 -6.04 -7.75 13.96
C LEU A 221 -7.03 -8.82 14.41
N GLN A 222 -6.73 -9.55 15.49
CA GLN A 222 -7.53 -10.68 15.93
C GLN A 222 -8.99 -10.24 16.16
N ASN A 223 -9.94 -11.03 15.65
CA ASN A 223 -11.38 -10.75 15.70
C ASN A 223 -11.85 -9.47 14.98
N HIS A 224 -11.00 -8.83 14.17
CA HIS A 224 -11.28 -7.52 13.58
C HIS A 224 -11.06 -7.50 12.06
N GLY A 225 -9.85 -7.77 11.58
CA GLY A 225 -9.54 -7.64 10.16
C GLY A 225 -8.05 -7.59 9.84
N LEU A 226 -7.71 -6.92 8.74
CA LEU A 226 -6.34 -6.84 8.24
C LEU A 226 -5.88 -5.38 8.16
N LEU A 227 -4.60 -5.14 8.46
CA LEU A 227 -3.92 -3.86 8.26
C LEU A 227 -2.65 -4.10 7.45
N THR A 228 -2.44 -3.30 6.41
CA THR A 228 -1.22 -3.35 5.60
C THR A 228 -0.62 -1.94 5.47
N PRO A 229 0.50 -1.65 6.14
CA PRO A 229 1.30 -0.47 5.86
C PRO A 229 2.23 -0.74 4.67
N ARG A 230 2.31 0.20 3.72
CA ARG A 230 3.07 0.01 2.49
C ARG A 230 3.74 1.30 2.01
N LEU A 231 4.93 1.11 1.43
CA LEU A 231 5.57 2.03 0.49
C LEU A 231 4.85 1.91 -0.87
N LEU A 232 4.38 3.02 -1.43
CA LEU A 232 3.73 3.05 -2.75
C LEU A 232 4.70 2.79 -3.90
#